data_AF-A0A550H4T9-F1
#
_entry.id   AF-A0A550H4T9-F1
#
_cell.length_a   1.000
_cell.length_b   1.000
_cell.length_c   1.000
_cell.angle_alpha   90.00
_cell.angle_beta   90.00
_cell.angle_gamma   90.00
#
_symmetry.space_group_name_H-M   'P 1'
#
loop_
_entity.id
_entity.type
_entity.pdbx_description
1 polymer ?
#
loop_
_entity_poly.entity_id
_entity_poly.type
_entity_poly.pdbx_seq_one_letter_code
_entity_poly.pdbx_strand_id
1 'polypeptide(L)' 'MNAKKILSKIIGLTQTAIGSAIMLFAFFIFYNVFNLQITLDFPADAIGLYLWTFLIFGLLSVISGLFLFYES' A
#
# COMPACT_ATOMS: atom_id res chain seq x y z
N MET A 1 13.02 5.34 27.07
CA MET A 1 12.52 4.60 25.88
C MET A 1 13.68 4.38 24.93
N ASN A 2 13.88 3.16 24.42
CA ASN A 2 15.00 2.86 23.52
C ASN A 2 14.72 3.49 22.15
N ALA A 3 15.60 4.35 21.63
CA ALA A 3 15.36 5.10 20.38
C ALA A 3 15.08 4.17 19.18
N LYS A 4 15.68 2.97 19.16
CA LYS A 4 15.42 1.92 18.18
C LYS A 4 13.95 1.45 18.18
N LYS A 5 13.35 1.34 19.37
CA LYS A 5 11.95 0.90 19.54
C LYS A 5 10.95 1.95 19.05
N ILE A 6 11.26 3.23 19.28
CA ILE A 6 10.46 4.36 18.76
C ILE A 6 10.54 4.38 17.24
N LEU A 7 11.76 4.31 16.68
CA LEU A 7 11.97 4.34 15.25
C LEU A 7 11.26 3.19 14.54
N SER A 8 11.35 1.97 15.08
CA SER A 8 10.67 0.81 14.53
C SER A 8 9.15 1.00 14.49
N LYS A 9 8.56 1.53 15.56
CA LYS A 9 7.12 1.84 15.60
C LYS A 9 6.71 2.90 14.57
N ILE A 10 7.53 3.94 14.36
CA ILE A 10 7.25 4.97 13.35
C ILE A 10 7.29 4.36 11.94
N ILE A 11 8.31 3.55 11.65
CA ILE A 11 8.44 2.85 10.36
C ILE A 11 7.24 1.92 10.16
N GLY A 12 6.91 1.11 11.17
CA GLY A 12 5.79 0.18 11.13
C GLY A 12 4.46 0.88 10.84
N LEU A 13 4.17 1.95 11.59
CA LEU A 13 2.96 2.75 11.38
C LEU A 13 2.90 3.35 9.97
N THR A 14 4.02 3.92 9.49
CA THR A 14 4.10 4.51 8.16
C THR A 14 3.87 3.47 7.07
N GLN A 15 4.48 2.29 7.23
CA GLN A 15 4.39 1.19 6.29
C GLN A 15 2.97 0.60 6.22
N THR A 16 2.29 0.49 7.37
CA THR A 16 0.88 0.10 7.44
C THR A 16 -0.03 1.15 6.79
N ALA A 17 0.20 2.44 7.03
CA ALA A 17 -0.59 3.51 6.42
C ALA A 17 -0.44 3.54 4.90
N ILE A 18 0.80 3.49 4.40
CA ILE A 18 1.10 3.49 2.96
C ILE A 18 0.54 2.24 2.28
N GLY A 19 0.74 1.05 2.86
CA GLY A 19 0.22 -0.20 2.31
C GLY A 19 -1.31 -0.18 2.18
N SER A 20 -2.00 0.35 3.20
CA SER A 20 -3.46 0.53 3.18
C SER A 20 -3.91 1.53 2.10
N ALA A 21 -3.19 2.65 1.97
CA ALA A 21 -3.48 3.66 0.95
C ALA A 21 -3.29 3.11 -0.47
N ILE A 22 -2.26 2.30 -0.72
CA ILE A 22 -2.02 1.66 -2.03
C ILE A 22 -3.15 0.69 -2.37
N MET A 23 -3.64 -0.09 -1.41
CA MET A 23 -4.78 -0.98 -1.64
C MET A 23 -6.07 -0.20 -1.95
N LEU A 24 -6.31 0.92 -1.25
CA LEU A 24 -7.42 1.83 -1.58
C LEU A 24 -7.25 2.47 -2.97
N PHE A 25 -6.04 2.81 -3.34
CA PHE A 25 -5.73 3.36 -4.66
C PHE A 25 -5.98 2.34 -5.78
N ALA A 26 -5.65 1.06 -5.55
CA ALA A 26 -6.00 -0.03 -6.46
C ALA A 26 -7.52 -0.13 -6.66
N PHE A 27 -8.30 0.01 -5.59
CA PHE A 27 -9.77 0.07 -5.68
C PHE A 27 -10.25 1.24 -6.54
N PHE A 28 -9.66 2.44 -6.37
CA PHE A 28 -10.00 3.59 -7.21
C PHE A 28 -9.67 3.37 -8.69
N ILE A 29 -8.55 2.73 -9.00
CA ILE A 29 -8.19 2.37 -10.38
C ILE A 29 -9.18 1.35 -10.93
N PHE A 30 -9.53 0.31 -10.18
CA PHE A 30 -10.44 -0.74 -10.63
C PHE A 30 -11.82 -0.20 -11.00
N TYR A 31 -12.40 0.66 -10.17
CA TYR A 31 -13.68 1.32 -10.45
C TYR A 31 -13.56 2.56 -11.35
N ASN A 32 -12.36 2.85 -11.87
CA ASN A 32 -12.04 4.03 -12.67
C ASN A 32 -12.54 5.35 -12.03
N VAL A 33 -12.46 5.44 -10.70
CA VAL A 33 -12.82 6.65 -9.94
C VAL A 33 -11.95 7.80 -10.46
N PHE A 34 -12.53 9.00 -10.66
CA PHE A 34 -11.86 10.16 -11.25
C PHE A 34 -11.26 9.94 -12.65
N ASN A 35 -11.71 8.94 -13.41
CA ASN A 35 -11.08 8.56 -14.69
C ASN A 35 -9.58 8.27 -14.57
N LEU A 36 -9.16 7.66 -13.45
CA LEU A 36 -7.75 7.37 -13.16
C LEU A 36 -7.10 6.48 -14.22
N GLN A 37 -7.85 5.55 -14.84
CA GLN A 37 -7.30 4.69 -15.89
C GLN A 37 -6.82 5.52 -17.10
N ILE A 38 -7.58 6.54 -17.47
CA ILE A 38 -7.25 7.43 -18.60
C ILE A 38 -6.20 8.46 -18.17
N THR A 39 -6.38 9.05 -16.99
CA THR A 39 -5.53 10.14 -16.49
C THR A 39 -4.09 9.68 -16.26
N LEU A 40 -3.91 8.42 -15.84
CA LEU A 40 -2.61 7.80 -15.60
C LEU A 40 -2.14 6.93 -16.77
N ASP A 41 -2.88 6.94 -17.88
CA ASP A 41 -2.57 6.19 -19.10
C ASP A 41 -2.30 4.70 -18.84
N PHE A 42 -3.19 4.06 -18.05
CA PHE A 42 -3.07 2.64 -17.76
C PHE A 42 -3.35 1.82 -19.04
N PRO A 43 -2.44 0.92 -19.43
CA PRO A 43 -2.71 0.01 -20.54
C PRO A 43 -3.83 -0.96 -20.16
N ALA A 44 -4.91 -0.95 -20.94
CA ALA A 44 -6.11 -1.74 -20.68
C ALA A 44 -5.82 -3.24 -20.54
N ASP A 45 -4.86 -3.76 -21.31
CA ASP A 45 -4.49 -5.17 -21.33
C ASP A 45 -3.71 -5.61 -20.07
N ALA A 46 -3.04 -4.68 -19.39
CA ALA A 46 -2.19 -4.97 -18.24
C ALA A 46 -2.73 -4.39 -16.92
N ILE A 47 -3.86 -3.67 -16.93
CA ILE A 47 -4.44 -3.05 -15.73
C ILE A 47 -4.61 -4.06 -14.58
N GLY A 48 -5.03 -5.29 -14.90
CA GLY A 48 -5.15 -6.37 -13.92
C GLY A 48 -3.83 -6.68 -13.20
N LEU A 49 -2.70 -6.68 -13.91
CA LEU A 49 -1.37 -6.93 -13.31
C LEU A 49 -0.96 -5.81 -12.36
N TYR A 50 -1.24 -4.54 -12.69
CA TYR A 50 -0.98 -3.41 -11.80
C TYR A 50 -1.82 -3.50 -10.52
N LEU A 51 -3.10 -3.85 -10.64
CA LEU A 51 -3.99 -4.04 -9.50
C LEU A 51 -3.50 -5.16 -8.58
N TRP A 52 -3.14 -6.31 -9.14
CA TRP A 52 -2.55 -7.41 -8.37
C TRP A 52 -1.25 -7.00 -7.67
N THR A 53 -0.39 -6.25 -8.36
CA THR A 53 0.85 -5.72 -7.80
C THR A 53 0.54 -4.84 -6.58
N PHE A 54 -0.36 -3.87 -6.72
CA PHE A 54 -0.73 -2.98 -5.61
C PHE A 54 -1.36 -3.73 -4.43
N LEU A 55 -2.22 -4.71 -4.69
CA LEU A 55 -2.82 -5.52 -3.63
C LEU A 55 -1.79 -6.37 -2.89
N ILE A 56 -0.92 -7.09 -3.61
CA ILE A 56 0.10 -7.97 -3.01
C ILE A 56 1.11 -7.14 -2.22
N PHE A 57 1.70 -6.11 -2.83
CA PHE A 57 2.70 -5.29 -2.15
C PHE A 57 2.08 -4.44 -1.03
N GLY A 58 0.85 -3.95 -1.20
CA GLY A 58 0.12 -3.23 -0.15
C GLY A 58 -0.16 -4.12 1.07
N LEU A 59 -0.59 -5.37 0.85
CA LEU A 59 -0.82 -6.34 1.92
C LEU A 59 0.47 -6.74 2.63
N LEU A 60 1.55 -7.02 1.89
CA LEU A 60 2.87 -7.30 2.47
C LEU A 60 3.38 -6.11 3.30
N SER A 61 3.18 -4.88 2.81
CA SER A 61 3.51 -3.65 3.53
C SER A 61 2.72 -3.54 4.83
N VAL A 62 1.41 -3.80 4.82
CA VAL A 62 0.59 -3.76 6.04
C VAL A 62 1.07 -4.78 7.06
N ILE A 63 1.26 -6.04 6.65
CA ILE A 63 1.68 -7.14 7.53
C ILE A 63 3.03 -6.80 8.18
N SER A 64 4.03 -6.44 7.38
CA SER A 64 5.37 -6.10 7.90
C SER A 64 5.34 -4.83 8.77
N GLY A 65 4.51 -3.84 8.42
CA GLY A 65 4.34 -2.64 9.24
C GLY A 65 3.74 -2.95 10.62
N LEU A 66 2.76 -3.86 10.69
CA LEU A 66 2.18 -4.31 11.95
C LEU A 66 3.20 -5.06 12.80
N PHE A 67 4.02 -5.93 12.20
CA PHE A 67 5.12 -6.60 12.89
C PHE A 67 6.11 -5.61 13.50
N LEU A 68 6.55 -4.59 12.75
CA LEU A 68 7.44 -3.54 13.26
C LEU A 68 6.79 -2.70 14.37
N PHE A 69 5.47 -2.51 14.34
CA PHE A 69 4.78 -1.73 15.35
C PHE A 69 4.59 -2.48 16.68
N TYR A 70 4.25 -3.77 16.61
CA TYR A 70 3.86 -4.56 17.79
C TYR A 70 5.00 -5.40 18.37
N GLU A 71 5.93 -5.90 17.56
CA GLU A 71 6.98 -6.84 18.00
C GLU A 71 8.34 -6.17 18.24
N SER A 72 8.50 -4.89 17.90
CA SER A 72 9.72 -4.11 18.16
C SER A 72 9.74 -3.45 19.53
#